data_AF-A0A6L9LWA4-F1
#
_entry.id   AF-A0A6L9LWA4-F1
#
_cell.length_a   1.000
_cell.length_b   1.000
_cell.length_c   1.000
_cell.angle_alpha   90.00
_cell.angle_beta   90.00
_cell.angle_gamma   90.00
#
_symmetry.space_group_name_H-M   'P 1'
#
loop_
_entity.id
_entity.type
_entity.pdbx_description
1 polymer ?
#
loop_
_entity_poly.entity_id
_entity_poly.type
_entity_poly.pdbx_seq_one_letter_code
_entity_poly.pdbx_strand_id
1 'polypeptide(L)'
;MDDNTPEGGTMRKDKETAIGESKRFSRRGFLKTAGKTAGGLAAGIFYLKESGSLAFAARPDGCEVPPARYELRFDPSVCAGCAYCEVACAQYHAGDADPLASRNTFVLKPVLDFIGVSALSANVPGWPQDLARATFAEFSENDLCQQCASPECMDACPENAIYVDPKTGARVVKEELCVGCGDCEEACQFNMIKVNPHTDIATKCDLCGGDPQCVAWCPTHAITFHKI
;
A
#
# COMPACT_ATOMS: atom_id res chain seq x y z
N MET A 1 23.22 78.22 16.29
CA MET A 1 22.15 77.29 15.88
C MET A 1 22.70 76.46 14.72
N ASP A 2 23.81 75.74 14.90
CA ASP A 2 24.06 74.60 15.83
C ASP A 2 23.43 73.31 15.26
N ASP A 3 24.08 72.16 15.04
CA ASP A 3 25.47 71.65 14.86
C ASP A 3 25.44 70.16 15.31
N ASN A 4 26.45 69.36 14.93
CA ASN A 4 26.72 67.96 15.35
C ASN A 4 25.88 66.78 14.77
N THR A 5 26.55 66.00 13.91
CA THR A 5 26.62 64.52 13.97
C THR A 5 27.28 64.06 15.30
N PRO A 6 27.17 62.80 15.80
CA PRO A 6 27.24 61.50 15.10
C PRO A 6 26.10 60.53 15.58
N GLU A 7 26.09 59.18 15.59
CA GLU A 7 27.07 58.08 15.41
C GLU A 7 26.50 56.93 14.54
N GLY A 8 27.30 55.88 14.29
CA GLY A 8 26.88 54.63 13.64
C GLY A 8 26.72 53.46 14.62
N GLY A 9 25.65 52.67 14.47
CA GLY A 9 25.40 51.45 15.25
C GLY A 9 25.36 50.19 14.37
N THR A 10 26.04 49.13 14.78
CA THR A 10 26.14 47.88 14.01
C THR A 10 24.91 46.99 14.18
N MET A 11 24.26 46.65 13.07
CA MET A 11 23.20 45.63 13.02
C MET A 11 23.75 44.28 13.48
N ARG A 12 23.30 43.78 14.63
CA ARG A 12 23.67 42.46 15.14
C ARG A 12 22.96 41.37 14.32
N LYS A 13 23.75 40.44 13.78
CA LYS A 13 23.23 39.22 13.12
C LYS A 13 22.97 38.14 14.17
N ASP A 14 21.77 38.13 14.73
CA ASP A 14 21.39 37.14 15.75
C ASP A 14 20.90 35.82 15.13
N LYS A 15 21.89 35.12 14.55
CA LYS A 15 22.03 33.66 14.41
C LYS A 15 20.81 32.84 13.95
N GLU A 16 20.88 32.43 12.68
CA GLU A 16 20.29 31.16 12.24
C GLU A 16 20.82 30.01 13.13
N THR A 17 19.91 29.20 13.68
CA THR A 17 20.29 28.07 14.55
C THR A 17 20.52 26.83 13.69
N ALA A 18 21.78 26.46 13.49
CA ALA A 18 22.17 25.37 12.61
C ALA A 18 21.64 24.01 13.10
N ILE A 19 20.75 23.39 12.31
CA ILE A 19 20.41 21.97 12.44
C ILE A 19 21.64 21.17 12.02
N GLY A 20 22.15 20.31 12.91
CA GLY A 20 23.43 19.64 12.74
C GLY A 20 23.44 18.59 11.62
N GLU A 21 24.50 18.58 10.81
CA GLU A 21 24.72 17.57 9.77
C GLU A 21 24.83 16.15 10.37
N SER A 22 23.81 15.31 10.15
CA SER A 22 23.89 13.89 10.44
C SER A 22 24.82 13.21 9.42
N LYS A 23 26.07 12.94 9.81
CA LYS A 23 27.07 12.31 8.94
C LYS A 23 26.62 10.94 8.46
N ARG A 24 26.10 10.88 7.23
CA ARG A 24 25.54 9.69 6.55
C ARG A 24 26.58 8.57 6.44
N PHE A 25 26.64 7.69 7.44
CA PHE A 25 27.60 6.60 7.49
C PHE A 25 27.34 5.58 6.37
N SER A 26 28.35 5.32 5.55
CA SER A 26 28.22 4.44 4.37
C SER A 26 27.96 2.98 4.77
N ARG A 27 27.19 2.24 3.95
CA ARG A 27 27.07 0.77 4.04
C ARG A 27 28.44 0.06 4.08
N ARG A 28 29.47 0.61 3.43
CA ARG A 28 30.87 0.11 3.50
C ARG A 28 31.58 0.41 4.83
N GLY A 29 31.11 1.38 5.61
CA GLY A 29 31.58 1.65 6.97
C GLY A 29 31.06 0.61 7.95
N PHE A 30 29.75 0.32 7.90
CA PHE A 30 29.09 -0.68 8.76
C PHE A 30 29.80 -2.04 8.74
N LEU A 31 30.08 -2.57 7.54
CA LEU A 31 30.79 -3.84 7.35
C LEU A 31 32.20 -3.85 7.95
N LYS A 32 32.90 -2.71 8.00
CA LYS A 32 34.24 -2.59 8.61
C LYS A 32 34.20 -2.56 10.14
N THR A 33 33.11 -2.07 10.73
CA THR A 33 32.92 -2.02 12.20
C THR A 33 32.39 -3.34 12.74
N ALA A 34 31.39 -3.94 12.06
CA ALA A 34 30.76 -5.18 12.49
C ALA A 34 31.75 -6.37 12.55
N GLY A 35 32.66 -6.47 11.59
CA GLY A 35 33.60 -7.60 11.47
C GLY A 35 34.79 -7.60 12.43
N LYS A 36 34.80 -6.80 13.51
CA LYS A 36 35.99 -6.64 14.38
C LYS A 36 35.81 -6.71 15.89
N THR A 37 34.59 -6.86 16.44
CA THR A 37 34.42 -7.06 17.89
C THR A 37 33.27 -8.01 18.22
N ALA A 38 33.39 -8.74 19.34
CA ALA A 38 32.28 -9.49 19.93
C ALA A 38 31.10 -8.59 20.36
N GLY A 39 31.33 -7.28 20.50
CA GLY A 39 30.29 -6.27 20.71
C GLY A 39 29.36 -6.07 19.50
N GLY A 40 29.63 -6.68 18.34
CA GLY A 40 28.82 -6.52 17.13
C GLY A 40 27.33 -6.83 17.30
N LEU A 41 26.96 -7.77 18.18
CA LEU A 41 25.55 -8.06 18.47
C LEU A 41 24.91 -6.96 19.34
N ALA A 42 25.59 -6.51 20.40
CA ALA A 42 25.09 -5.48 21.32
C ALA A 42 25.04 -4.10 20.65
N ALA A 43 26.10 -3.73 19.91
CA ALA A 43 26.14 -2.53 19.09
C ALA A 43 25.15 -2.62 17.91
N GLY A 44 24.89 -3.81 17.38
CA GLY A 44 23.84 -4.07 16.40
C GLY A 44 22.45 -3.78 16.96
N ILE A 45 22.08 -4.39 18.08
CA ILE A 45 20.79 -4.17 18.75
C ILE A 45 20.63 -2.70 19.18
N PHE A 46 21.69 -2.08 19.72
CA PHE A 46 21.66 -0.66 20.08
C PHE A 46 21.49 0.23 18.85
N TYR A 47 22.25 0.00 17.77
CA TYR A 47 22.10 0.75 16.53
C TYR A 47 20.71 0.56 15.91
N LEU A 48 20.18 -0.66 15.85
CA LEU A 48 18.84 -0.93 15.32
C LEU A 48 17.72 -0.26 16.14
N LYS A 49 17.94 -0.06 17.45
CA LYS A 49 17.05 0.73 18.32
C LYS A 49 17.17 2.23 18.03
N GLU A 50 18.39 2.74 17.92
CA GLU A 50 18.69 4.15 17.67
C GLU A 50 18.32 4.61 16.24
N SER A 51 18.42 3.72 15.26
CA SER A 51 18.16 3.97 13.83
C SER A 51 16.71 3.72 13.42
N GLY A 52 15.79 3.54 14.37
CA GLY A 52 14.37 3.22 14.11
C GLY A 52 14.14 1.87 13.41
N SER A 53 15.17 1.04 13.23
CA SER A 53 15.05 -0.22 12.49
C SER A 53 14.39 -1.35 13.31
N LEU A 54 14.23 -1.15 14.62
CA LEU A 54 13.29 -1.88 15.47
C LEU A 54 11.96 -1.12 15.70
N ALA A 55 11.84 0.14 15.29
CA ALA A 55 10.62 0.94 15.53
C ALA A 55 9.43 0.53 14.64
N PHE A 56 9.69 -0.18 13.54
CA PHE A 56 8.64 -0.90 12.78
C PHE A 56 7.93 -1.99 13.61
N ALA A 57 8.44 -2.38 14.78
CA ALA A 57 7.89 -3.48 15.58
C ALA A 57 7.00 -3.06 16.76
N ALA A 58 6.89 -1.76 17.09
CA ALA A 58 6.04 -1.29 18.18
C ALA A 58 5.62 0.18 18.03
N ARG A 59 4.31 0.44 18.05
CA ARG A 59 3.76 1.77 18.34
C ARG A 59 4.11 2.17 19.79
N PRO A 60 4.26 3.47 20.11
CA PRO A 60 4.47 3.91 21.50
C PRO A 60 3.28 3.54 22.39
N ASP A 61 3.57 3.22 23.66
CA ASP A 61 2.58 2.78 24.64
C ASP A 61 1.40 3.77 24.75
N GLY A 62 0.18 3.25 24.55
CA GLY A 62 -1.06 4.04 24.51
C GLY A 62 -1.60 4.35 23.11
N CYS A 63 -0.80 4.21 22.05
CA CYS A 63 -1.27 4.29 20.66
C CYS A 63 -1.76 2.94 20.12
N GLU A 64 -2.59 2.22 20.86
CA GLU A 64 -3.12 0.92 20.44
C GLU A 64 -4.27 1.11 19.43
N VAL A 65 -4.08 0.60 18.22
CA VAL A 65 -5.07 0.68 17.13
C VAL A 65 -6.04 -0.51 17.26
N PRO A 66 -7.36 -0.30 17.45
CA PRO A 66 -8.31 -1.39 17.59
C PRO A 66 -8.27 -2.35 16.39
N PRO A 67 -8.34 -3.68 16.58
CA PRO A 67 -8.36 -4.63 15.48
C PRO A 67 -9.64 -4.49 14.63
N ALA A 68 -9.58 -4.93 13.38
CA ALA A 68 -10.77 -5.08 12.56
C ALA A 68 -11.70 -6.14 13.18
N ARG A 69 -13.02 -5.91 13.13
CA ARG A 69 -14.03 -6.87 13.62
C ARG A 69 -14.45 -7.86 12.53
N TYR A 70 -13.98 -7.68 11.31
CA TYR A 70 -14.38 -8.45 10.14
C TYR A 70 -13.25 -8.56 9.12
N GLU A 71 -13.29 -9.63 8.32
CA GLU A 71 -12.37 -9.92 7.22
C GLU A 71 -13.10 -10.45 5.99
N LEU A 72 -12.42 -10.42 4.84
CA LEU A 72 -12.84 -11.08 3.61
C LEU A 72 -11.93 -12.28 3.37
N ARG A 73 -12.53 -13.46 3.16
CA ARG A 73 -11.80 -14.69 2.82
C ARG A 73 -12.11 -15.10 1.39
N PHE A 74 -11.08 -15.53 0.65
CA PHE A 74 -11.19 -16.06 -0.70
C PHE A 74 -10.95 -17.58 -0.70
N ASP A 75 -11.78 -18.32 -1.42
CA ASP A 75 -11.63 -19.75 -1.70
C ASP A 75 -11.47 -19.98 -3.22
N PRO A 76 -10.26 -20.30 -3.72
CA PRO A 76 -10.02 -20.57 -5.13
C PRO A 76 -10.71 -21.84 -5.63
N SER A 77 -11.04 -22.80 -4.75
CA SER A 77 -11.58 -24.12 -5.15
C SER A 77 -13.00 -24.05 -5.72
N VAL A 78 -13.73 -22.97 -5.40
CA VAL A 78 -15.07 -22.66 -5.93
C VAL A 78 -15.08 -21.40 -6.82
N CYS A 79 -13.93 -20.79 -7.11
CA CYS A 79 -13.90 -19.56 -7.91
C CYS A 79 -14.05 -19.83 -9.41
N ALA A 80 -15.10 -19.29 -10.02
CA ALA A 80 -15.36 -19.41 -11.46
C ALA A 80 -14.55 -18.45 -12.35
N GLY A 81 -13.59 -17.69 -11.82
CA GLY A 81 -12.73 -16.79 -12.60
C GLY A 81 -13.45 -15.63 -13.30
N CYS A 82 -14.63 -15.22 -12.83
CA CYS A 82 -15.54 -14.33 -13.54
C CYS A 82 -15.27 -12.80 -13.40
N ALA A 83 -14.28 -12.38 -12.61
CA ALA A 83 -13.96 -10.97 -12.29
C ALA A 83 -15.10 -10.10 -11.69
N TYR A 84 -16.32 -10.62 -11.48
CA TYR A 84 -17.46 -9.84 -10.97
C TYR A 84 -17.20 -9.18 -9.61
N CYS A 85 -16.36 -9.77 -8.77
CA CYS A 85 -15.93 -9.21 -7.49
C CYS A 85 -15.11 -7.91 -7.63
N GLU A 86 -14.38 -7.74 -8.74
CA GLU A 86 -13.59 -6.56 -9.05
C GLU A 86 -14.47 -5.47 -9.67
N VAL A 87 -15.24 -5.84 -10.71
CA VAL A 87 -16.20 -4.95 -11.40
C VAL A 87 -17.25 -4.38 -10.44
N ALA A 88 -17.84 -5.20 -9.56
CA ALA A 88 -18.81 -4.74 -8.57
C ALA A 88 -18.18 -3.83 -7.48
N CYS A 89 -16.87 -3.93 -7.27
CA CYS A 89 -16.15 -3.06 -6.34
C CYS A 89 -15.89 -1.67 -6.96
N ALA A 90 -15.38 -1.62 -8.19
CA ALA A 90 -15.23 -0.39 -8.97
C ALA A 90 -16.59 0.33 -9.15
N GLN A 91 -17.62 -0.40 -9.57
CA GLN A 91 -18.96 0.13 -9.82
C GLN A 91 -19.64 0.71 -8.56
N TYR A 92 -19.32 0.21 -7.38
CA TYR A 92 -19.83 0.72 -6.10
C TYR A 92 -19.07 1.95 -5.59
N HIS A 93 -17.75 2.03 -5.81
CA HIS A 93 -16.91 3.10 -5.24
C HIS A 93 -16.66 4.28 -6.19
N ALA A 94 -16.52 4.04 -7.49
CA ALA A 94 -16.25 5.07 -8.50
C ALA A 94 -17.39 5.26 -9.51
N GLY A 95 -18.26 4.26 -9.67
CA GLY A 95 -19.37 4.30 -10.62
C GLY A 95 -19.03 3.77 -12.03
N ASP A 96 -17.82 3.24 -12.21
CA ASP A 96 -17.31 2.69 -13.47
C ASP A 96 -17.06 1.17 -13.39
N ALA A 97 -16.26 0.62 -14.30
CA ALA A 97 -15.82 -0.77 -14.30
C ALA A 97 -14.29 -0.90 -14.44
N ASP A 98 -13.53 0.10 -13.99
CA ASP A 98 -12.07 0.11 -14.09
C ASP A 98 -11.42 -0.70 -12.95
N PRO A 99 -10.58 -1.72 -13.24
CA PRO A 99 -9.82 -2.43 -12.21
C PRO A 99 -8.96 -1.52 -11.31
N LEU A 100 -8.54 -0.33 -11.78
CA LEU A 100 -7.82 0.67 -10.99
C LEU A 100 -8.71 1.40 -9.95
N ALA A 101 -10.03 1.36 -10.13
CA ALA A 101 -11.01 1.83 -9.15
C ALA A 101 -11.46 0.72 -8.18
N SER A 102 -11.18 -0.55 -8.49
CA SER A 102 -11.44 -1.66 -7.57
C SER A 102 -10.55 -1.58 -6.32
N ARG A 103 -11.11 -2.06 -5.21
CA ARG A 103 -10.45 -2.13 -3.90
C ARG A 103 -10.10 -3.57 -3.48
N ASN A 104 -10.22 -4.51 -4.41
CA ASN A 104 -9.56 -5.83 -4.44
C ASN A 104 -8.78 -5.96 -5.76
N THR A 105 -8.03 -7.04 -5.97
CA THR A 105 -7.36 -7.27 -7.27
C THR A 105 -7.59 -8.71 -7.73
N PHE A 106 -8.18 -8.89 -8.90
CA PHE A 106 -8.44 -10.19 -9.51
C PHE A 106 -7.33 -10.55 -10.50
N VAL A 107 -6.83 -11.79 -10.40
CA VAL A 107 -5.71 -12.28 -11.22
C VAL A 107 -6.04 -13.65 -11.80
N LEU A 108 -6.12 -13.74 -13.13
CA LEU A 108 -6.02 -15.01 -13.85
C LEU A 108 -4.54 -15.39 -13.96
N LYS A 109 -4.10 -16.45 -13.28
CA LYS A 109 -2.70 -16.90 -13.39
C LYS A 109 -2.53 -17.82 -14.61
N PRO A 110 -1.70 -17.46 -15.61
CA PRO A 110 -1.33 -18.36 -16.69
C PRO A 110 -0.60 -19.58 -16.16
N VAL A 111 -0.92 -20.76 -16.69
CA VAL A 111 -0.11 -21.98 -16.52
C VAL A 111 0.50 -22.43 -17.84
N LEU A 112 -0.16 -22.13 -18.97
CA LEU A 112 0.49 -22.12 -20.28
C LEU A 112 0.31 -20.74 -20.92
N ASP A 113 1.44 -20.06 -21.13
CA ASP A 113 1.57 -18.83 -21.91
C ASP A 113 2.08 -19.20 -23.30
N PHE A 114 1.16 -19.56 -24.20
CA PHE A 114 1.52 -20.03 -25.54
C PHE A 114 1.46 -18.91 -26.57
N ILE A 115 2.61 -18.52 -27.10
CA ILE A 115 2.72 -17.63 -28.26
C ILE A 115 2.73 -18.49 -29.53
N GLY A 116 1.65 -18.47 -30.31
CA GLY A 116 1.55 -19.27 -31.53
C GLY A 116 0.31 -18.98 -32.37
N VAL A 117 0.08 -19.76 -33.42
CA VAL A 117 -1.15 -19.64 -34.22
C VAL A 117 -2.29 -20.32 -33.48
N SER A 118 -3.32 -19.57 -33.09
CA SER A 118 -4.52 -20.17 -32.49
C SER A 118 -5.27 -21.02 -33.53
N ALA A 119 -5.86 -22.14 -33.12
CA ALA A 119 -6.65 -22.99 -34.03
C ALA A 119 -7.88 -22.25 -34.61
N LEU A 120 -8.31 -21.16 -33.96
CA LEU A 120 -9.35 -20.25 -34.45
C LEU A 120 -8.83 -19.35 -35.59
N SER A 121 -7.64 -18.75 -35.46
CA SER A 121 -7.05 -17.88 -36.49
C SER A 121 -6.46 -18.66 -37.67
N ALA A 122 -6.12 -19.94 -37.49
CA ALA A 122 -5.65 -20.83 -38.55
C ALA A 122 -6.67 -21.11 -39.68
N ASN A 123 -7.96 -20.82 -39.46
CA ASN A 123 -9.05 -21.17 -40.38
C ASN A 123 -9.76 -19.95 -41.03
N VAL A 124 -9.24 -18.72 -40.86
CA VAL A 124 -9.85 -17.49 -41.40
C VAL A 124 -9.05 -16.96 -42.59
N PRO A 125 -9.53 -17.07 -43.84
CA PRO A 125 -8.83 -16.55 -45.01
C PRO A 125 -8.67 -15.03 -44.96
N GLY A 126 -7.45 -14.54 -45.22
CA GLY A 126 -7.16 -13.12 -45.40
C GLY A 126 -6.84 -12.31 -44.14
N TRP A 127 -6.87 -12.92 -42.94
CA TRP A 127 -6.38 -12.25 -41.72
C TRP A 127 -4.85 -12.41 -41.57
N PRO A 128 -4.12 -11.34 -41.20
CA PRO A 128 -2.70 -11.44 -40.89
C PRO A 128 -2.49 -12.35 -39.68
N GLN A 129 -1.47 -13.21 -39.76
CA GLN A 129 -1.21 -14.28 -38.80
C GLN A 129 -0.35 -13.79 -37.64
N ASP A 130 -0.83 -12.77 -36.92
CA ASP A 130 -0.18 -12.33 -35.68
C ASP A 130 -0.17 -13.49 -34.67
N LEU A 131 0.95 -13.64 -33.96
CA LEU A 131 1.14 -14.73 -32.99
C LEU A 131 0.20 -14.53 -31.79
N ALA A 132 -0.93 -15.24 -31.82
CA ALA A 132 -1.93 -15.21 -30.76
C ALA A 132 -1.33 -15.75 -29.46
N ARG A 133 -1.29 -14.90 -28.44
CA ARG A 133 -0.96 -15.25 -27.06
C ARG A 133 -2.15 -15.98 -26.43
N ALA A 134 -2.16 -17.30 -26.57
CA ALA A 134 -3.16 -18.18 -25.97
C ALA A 134 -2.79 -18.48 -24.52
N THR A 135 -3.49 -17.81 -23.60
CA THR A 135 -3.30 -17.94 -22.15
C THR A 135 -4.25 -18.98 -21.59
N PHE A 136 -3.76 -20.17 -21.24
CA PHE A 136 -4.54 -21.10 -20.42
C PHE A 136 -4.31 -20.77 -18.94
N ALA A 137 -5.32 -20.21 -18.29
CA ALA A 137 -5.34 -20.01 -16.85
C ALA A 137 -5.89 -21.27 -16.16
N GLU A 138 -5.12 -21.83 -15.23
CA GLU A 138 -5.54 -23.01 -14.45
C GLU A 138 -6.24 -22.61 -13.14
N PHE A 139 -5.83 -21.47 -12.56
CA PHE A 139 -6.38 -20.94 -11.32
C PHE A 139 -6.63 -19.44 -11.43
N SER A 140 -7.66 -18.99 -10.72
CA SER A 140 -7.96 -17.57 -10.51
C SER A 140 -7.77 -17.21 -9.05
N GLU A 141 -7.18 -16.06 -8.79
CA GLU A 141 -6.94 -15.52 -7.46
C GLU A 141 -7.63 -14.16 -7.30
N ASN A 142 -8.05 -13.84 -6.08
CA ASN A 142 -8.50 -12.51 -5.72
C ASN A 142 -7.78 -12.06 -4.45
N ASP A 143 -6.87 -11.11 -4.60
CA ASP A 143 -6.14 -10.53 -3.49
C ASP A 143 -7.04 -9.53 -2.75
N LEU A 144 -7.04 -9.65 -1.42
CA LEU A 144 -7.95 -8.95 -0.52
C LEU A 144 -7.17 -8.24 0.60
N CYS A 145 -7.59 -7.02 0.94
CA CYS A 145 -7.00 -6.27 2.05
C CYS A 145 -7.27 -6.98 3.39
N GLN A 146 -6.20 -7.45 4.04
CA GLN A 146 -6.25 -8.24 5.28
C GLN A 146 -6.70 -7.44 6.53
N GLN A 147 -6.96 -6.13 6.41
CA GLN A 147 -7.35 -5.22 7.50
C GLN A 147 -6.49 -5.36 8.77
N CYS A 148 -5.17 -5.52 8.57
CA CYS A 148 -4.17 -5.94 9.56
C CYS A 148 -4.39 -5.36 10.96
N ALA A 149 -4.31 -6.20 11.99
CA ALA A 149 -4.43 -5.75 13.39
C ALA A 149 -3.41 -4.64 13.72
N SER A 150 -2.14 -4.81 13.30
CA SER A 150 -1.19 -3.70 13.16
C SER A 150 -1.12 -3.28 11.68
N PRO A 151 -1.75 -2.17 11.27
CA PRO A 151 -1.69 -1.69 9.89
C PRO A 151 -0.45 -0.81 9.63
N GLU A 152 0.57 -1.36 8.96
CA GLU A 152 1.80 -0.63 8.62
C GLU A 152 1.53 0.54 7.65
N CYS A 153 0.56 0.37 6.73
CA CYS A 153 0.16 1.43 5.80
C CYS A 153 -0.48 2.65 6.49
N MET A 154 -1.05 2.47 7.68
CA MET A 154 -1.57 3.57 8.52
C MET A 154 -0.42 4.30 9.22
N ASP A 155 0.55 3.56 9.77
CA ASP A 155 1.71 4.14 10.47
C ASP A 155 2.66 4.88 9.52
N ALA A 156 2.71 4.45 8.25
CA ALA A 156 3.52 5.08 7.21
C ALA A 156 2.90 6.36 6.62
N CYS A 157 1.65 6.70 6.93
CA CYS A 157 0.95 7.83 6.30
C CYS A 157 1.28 9.16 7.01
N PRO A 158 2.06 10.08 6.40
CA PRO A 158 2.49 11.31 7.08
C PRO A 158 1.31 12.23 7.46
N GLU A 159 0.30 12.32 6.59
CA GLU A 159 -0.90 13.13 6.81
C GLU A 159 -1.92 12.48 7.76
N ASN A 160 -1.64 11.29 8.29
CA ASN A 160 -2.56 10.50 9.12
C ASN A 160 -3.92 10.25 8.41
N ALA A 161 -3.92 10.18 7.08
CA ALA A 161 -5.11 10.08 6.23
C ALA A 161 -5.81 8.70 6.28
N ILE A 162 -5.41 7.79 7.17
CA ILE A 162 -6.00 6.45 7.32
C ILE A 162 -6.51 6.33 8.75
N TYR A 163 -7.80 6.04 8.91
CA TYR A 163 -8.48 5.95 10.21
C TYR A 163 -9.15 4.58 10.42
N VAL A 164 -9.58 4.29 11.65
CA VAL A 164 -10.39 3.09 11.96
C VAL A 164 -11.87 3.46 11.91
N ASP A 165 -12.66 2.79 11.07
CA ASP A 165 -14.12 2.93 11.09
C ASP A 165 -14.69 2.35 12.41
N PRO A 166 -15.43 3.14 13.22
CA PRO A 166 -15.97 2.66 14.50
C PRO A 166 -17.04 1.57 14.37
N LYS A 167 -17.63 1.34 13.19
CA LYS A 167 -18.64 0.29 12.94
C LYS A 167 -18.00 -1.08 12.69
N THR A 168 -17.08 -1.18 11.74
CA THR A 168 -16.46 -2.44 11.29
C THR A 168 -15.06 -2.69 11.87
N GLY A 169 -14.36 -1.65 12.32
CA GLY A 169 -12.92 -1.71 12.60
C GLY A 169 -12.04 -1.75 11.35
N ALA A 170 -12.61 -1.62 10.13
CA ALA A 170 -11.84 -1.47 8.91
C ALA A 170 -10.90 -0.27 9.01
N ARG A 171 -9.73 -0.39 8.40
CA ARG A 171 -8.87 0.76 8.14
C ARG A 171 -9.40 1.41 6.86
N VAL A 172 -9.64 2.72 6.86
CA VAL A 172 -10.31 3.44 5.76
C VAL A 172 -9.52 4.71 5.44
N VAL A 173 -9.38 5.05 4.16
CA VAL A 173 -8.74 6.30 3.74
C VAL A 173 -9.73 7.45 3.87
N LYS A 174 -9.25 8.56 4.42
CA LYS A 174 -9.93 9.85 4.49
C LYS A 174 -9.40 10.69 3.32
N GLU A 175 -10.14 10.66 2.21
CA GLU A 175 -9.69 11.15 0.90
C GLU A 175 -9.29 12.63 0.97
N GLU A 176 -9.98 13.45 1.78
CA GLU A 176 -9.68 14.87 1.97
C GLU A 176 -8.39 15.20 2.76
N LEU A 177 -7.68 14.17 3.26
CA LEU A 177 -6.34 14.30 3.86
C LEU A 177 -5.25 13.62 3.03
N CYS A 178 -5.59 12.93 1.93
CA CYS A 178 -4.61 12.18 1.16
C CYS A 178 -3.91 13.08 0.13
N VAL A 179 -2.57 13.03 0.10
CA VAL A 179 -1.71 13.84 -0.77
C VAL A 179 -0.96 13.01 -1.84
N GLY A 180 -1.40 11.77 -2.09
CA GLY A 180 -0.86 10.90 -3.13
C GLY A 180 0.60 10.43 -2.95
N CYS A 181 1.19 10.59 -1.76
CA CYS A 181 2.64 10.39 -1.54
C CYS A 181 3.18 8.97 -1.76
N GLY A 182 2.33 7.93 -1.72
CA GLY A 182 2.73 6.54 -1.96
C GLY A 182 3.35 5.79 -0.76
N ASP A 183 3.74 6.47 0.33
CA ASP A 183 4.38 5.83 1.52
C ASP A 183 3.57 4.64 2.07
N CYS A 184 2.24 4.76 2.05
CA CYS A 184 1.31 3.73 2.52
C CYS A 184 1.19 2.52 1.58
N GLU A 185 1.50 2.67 0.28
CA GLU A 185 1.59 1.61 -0.72
C GLU A 185 2.91 0.84 -0.55
N GLU A 186 4.05 1.54 -0.44
CA GLU A 186 5.35 0.91 -0.16
C GLU A 186 5.35 0.12 1.16
N ALA A 187 4.63 0.59 2.18
CA ALA A 187 4.51 -0.08 3.47
C ALA A 187 3.60 -1.32 3.47
N CYS A 188 2.80 -1.55 2.41
CA CYS A 188 1.80 -2.61 2.41
C CYS A 188 2.37 -3.96 1.98
N GLN A 189 2.66 -4.83 2.96
CA GLN A 189 3.14 -6.21 2.75
C GLN A 189 2.25 -7.06 1.82
N PHE A 190 0.99 -6.67 1.61
CA PHE A 190 0.01 -7.35 0.75
C PHE A 190 -0.26 -6.64 -0.58
N ASN A 191 0.32 -5.46 -0.84
CA ASN A 191 0.03 -4.63 -2.03
C ASN A 191 -1.47 -4.24 -2.18
N MET A 192 -2.20 -4.14 -1.06
CA MET A 192 -3.67 -3.96 -0.98
C MET A 192 -4.11 -2.53 -0.66
N ILE A 193 -3.24 -1.56 -0.90
CA ILE A 193 -3.51 -0.12 -0.95
C ILE A 193 -2.63 0.45 -2.06
N LYS A 194 -3.21 1.26 -2.95
CA LYS A 194 -2.54 1.79 -4.15
C LYS A 194 -2.95 3.23 -4.39
N VAL A 195 -2.05 4.09 -4.90
CA VAL A 195 -2.45 5.43 -5.37
C VAL A 195 -3.16 5.29 -6.71
N ASN A 196 -4.41 5.76 -6.79
CA ASN A 196 -5.18 5.73 -8.04
C ASN A 196 -4.66 6.82 -9.00
N PRO A 197 -4.21 6.49 -10.22
CA PRO A 197 -3.54 7.42 -11.12
C PRO A 197 -4.48 8.40 -11.85
N HIS A 198 -5.77 8.41 -11.50
CA HIS A 198 -6.76 9.36 -12.03
C HIS A 198 -7.26 10.36 -10.97
N THR A 199 -7.01 10.09 -9.69
CA THR A 199 -7.41 10.97 -8.57
C THR A 199 -6.24 11.42 -7.70
N ASP A 200 -5.07 10.79 -7.81
CA ASP A 200 -3.91 10.92 -6.90
C ASP A 200 -4.25 10.58 -5.43
N ILE A 201 -5.34 9.85 -5.18
CA ILE A 201 -5.76 9.40 -3.84
C ILE A 201 -5.40 7.92 -3.64
N ALA A 202 -4.89 7.57 -2.46
CA ALA A 202 -4.68 6.19 -2.05
C ALA A 202 -6.02 5.46 -1.84
N THR A 203 -6.24 4.35 -2.51
CA THR A 203 -7.46 3.52 -2.40
C THR A 203 -7.13 2.15 -1.81
N LYS A 204 -8.05 1.62 -0.98
CA LYS A 204 -8.00 0.29 -0.36
C LYS A 204 -9.37 -0.12 0.14
N CYS A 205 -9.58 -1.43 0.34
CA CYS A 205 -10.86 -1.93 0.85
C CYS A 205 -11.20 -1.29 2.21
N ASP A 206 -12.45 -0.86 2.35
CA ASP A 206 -13.12 -0.29 3.52
C ASP A 206 -14.23 -1.22 4.06
N LEU A 207 -14.23 -2.48 3.59
CA LEU A 207 -15.29 -3.48 3.80
C LEU A 207 -16.69 -3.00 3.35
N CYS A 208 -16.76 -1.99 2.47
CA CYS A 208 -18.00 -1.29 2.07
C CYS A 208 -18.86 -0.89 3.29
N GLY A 209 -18.23 -0.45 4.38
CA GLY A 209 -18.92 -0.12 5.63
C GLY A 209 -19.63 -1.31 6.32
N GLY A 210 -19.29 -2.55 5.96
CA GLY A 210 -19.85 -3.77 6.52
C GLY A 210 -20.89 -4.48 5.64
N ASP A 211 -21.04 -4.08 4.37
CA ASP A 211 -21.85 -4.79 3.37
C ASP A 211 -21.05 -4.99 2.05
N PRO A 212 -20.09 -5.94 2.01
CA PRO A 212 -19.09 -6.00 0.94
C PRO A 212 -19.66 -6.43 -0.41
N GLN A 213 -19.67 -5.51 -1.38
CA GLN A 213 -20.28 -5.78 -2.70
C GLN A 213 -19.58 -6.90 -3.47
N CYS A 214 -18.27 -7.08 -3.28
CA CYS A 214 -17.51 -8.20 -3.83
C CYS A 214 -17.97 -9.60 -3.33
N VAL A 215 -18.64 -9.66 -2.17
CA VAL A 215 -19.28 -10.87 -1.64
C VAL A 215 -20.70 -11.00 -2.20
N ALA A 216 -21.48 -9.92 -2.17
CA ALA A 216 -22.86 -9.89 -2.66
C ALA A 216 -22.97 -10.28 -4.15
N TRP A 217 -21.98 -9.91 -4.96
CA TRP A 217 -21.92 -10.21 -6.41
C TRP A 217 -21.13 -11.48 -6.78
N CYS A 218 -20.64 -12.26 -5.81
CA CYS A 218 -19.88 -13.49 -6.10
C CYS A 218 -20.82 -14.68 -6.36
N PRO A 219 -20.99 -15.15 -7.61
CA PRO A 219 -22.04 -16.12 -7.97
C PRO A 219 -21.76 -17.54 -7.46
N THR A 220 -20.53 -17.84 -7.06
CA THR A 220 -20.11 -19.12 -6.48
C THR A 220 -19.73 -19.01 -5.00
N HIS A 221 -19.94 -17.84 -4.38
CA HIS A 221 -19.57 -17.53 -2.99
C HIS A 221 -18.07 -17.77 -2.67
N ALA A 222 -17.20 -17.67 -3.67
CA ALA A 222 -15.75 -17.76 -3.53
C ALA A 222 -15.13 -16.63 -2.67
N ILE A 223 -15.82 -15.50 -2.50
CA ILE A 223 -15.47 -14.49 -1.49
C ILE A 223 -16.54 -14.51 -0.40
N THR A 224 -16.13 -14.55 0.85
CA THR A 224 -17.01 -14.60 2.03
C THR A 224 -16.61 -13.56 3.09
N PHE A 225 -17.60 -13.00 3.78
CA PHE A 225 -17.42 -12.01 4.83
C PHE A 225 -17.55 -12.67 6.21
N HIS A 226 -16.51 -12.58 7.03
CA HIS A 226 -16.44 -13.23 8.35
C HIS A 226 -16.27 -12.19 9.45
N LYS A 227 -16.77 -12.50 10.64
CA LYS A 227 -16.49 -11.74 11.86
C LYS A 227 -15.29 -12.36 12.60
N ILE A 228 -14.43 -11.51 13.15
CA ILE A 228 -13.31 -11.85 14.04
C ILE A 228 -13.71 -11.57 15.50
#